data_AF-A0A534WCN9-F1
#
_entry.id   AF-A0A534WCN9-F1
#
_cell.length_a   1.000
_cell.length_b   1.000
_cell.length_c   1.000
_cell.angle_alpha   90.00
_cell.angle_beta   90.00
_cell.angle_gamma   90.00
#
_symmetry.space_group_name_H-M   'P 1'
#
loop_
_entity.id
_entity.type
_entity.pdbx_description
1 polymer ?
#
loop_
_entity_poly.entity_id
_entity_poly.type
_entity_poly.pdbx_seq_one_letter_code
_entity_poly.pdbx_strand_id
1 'polypeptide(L)'
;MRVLKSGTVDVVMSETSLVYLEGLRYRPRPVIQSYAAYDAYLDGVNANEVQASGAPDFILFHVHPGGDRYWFSEETRTRLAMLQWYDDIGRFESFLVLKRRAHRRTLLQSEGASEQGRLGRPMRMSSAPGGLTVGSFAIHYSLLGQLARLLLQPPQLYVTLRLRGGASPRYRAIVPIFRNGVVIDRFVAEDLVPARAFLDGEWDTLPPIQDITFETGQAWGFQDRFDYVLRHVRLTSEEGGQVLRAPADDWAAVEGDTRLLRLAGALPEGSREIEWAFGACRGGVVERITPAIGTKTDVSGWAFVESARKPPDAIFATTGEGLRPGILATAVVGSSRPDVAQVHGQSARTTGWHLMVSARGVDPRKLRFWAFDMDARRAYPLCSAVP
;
A
#
# COMPACT_ATOMS: atom_id res chain seq x y z
N MET A 1 0.06 15.85 -7.47
CA MET A 1 -0.91 16.93 -7.12
C MET A 1 -2.09 17.10 -8.07
N ARG A 2 -1.90 17.25 -9.40
CA ARG A 2 -3.03 17.41 -10.36
C ARG A 2 -4.09 16.32 -10.28
N VAL A 3 -3.68 15.06 -10.10
CA VAL A 3 -4.59 13.91 -9.86
C VAL A 3 -5.52 14.16 -8.68
N LEU A 4 -4.96 14.54 -7.52
CA LEU A 4 -5.72 14.70 -6.29
C LEU A 4 -6.73 15.85 -6.40
N LYS A 5 -6.44 16.85 -7.23
CA LYS A 5 -7.34 17.99 -7.50
C LYS A 5 -8.54 17.63 -8.38
N SER A 6 -8.52 16.51 -9.11
CA SER A 6 -9.66 16.09 -9.94
C SER A 6 -10.79 15.44 -9.13
N GLY A 7 -10.52 15.03 -7.89
CA GLY A 7 -11.47 14.37 -7.01
C GLY A 7 -11.50 14.95 -5.59
N THR A 8 -12.21 14.25 -4.72
CA THR A 8 -12.27 14.50 -3.29
C THR A 8 -11.22 13.67 -2.54
N VAL A 9 -10.71 14.22 -1.45
CA VAL A 9 -9.57 13.64 -0.72
C VAL A 9 -9.91 13.50 0.76
N ASP A 10 -9.61 12.34 1.35
CA ASP A 10 -9.49 12.17 2.81
C ASP A 10 -8.01 11.97 3.20
N VAL A 11 -7.70 12.20 4.47
CA VAL A 11 -6.38 11.95 5.05
C VAL A 11 -6.55 11.03 6.25
N VAL A 12 -5.76 9.95 6.28
CA VAL A 12 -5.79 8.94 7.33
C VAL A 12 -4.54 9.05 8.20
N MET A 13 -4.70 8.77 9.49
CA MET A 13 -3.74 8.99 10.57
C MET A 13 -3.57 10.46 10.98
N SER A 14 -2.82 11.26 10.22
CA SER A 14 -2.45 12.63 10.60
C SER A 14 -2.19 13.50 9.37
N GLU A 15 -1.87 14.79 9.57
CA GLU A 15 -1.48 15.76 8.53
C GLU A 15 -2.61 16.28 7.62
N THR A 16 -3.80 16.53 8.19
CA THR A 16 -4.93 17.15 7.48
C THR A 16 -4.63 18.56 6.96
N SER A 17 -3.59 19.23 7.48
CA SER A 17 -3.11 20.54 7.03
C SER A 17 -2.72 20.55 5.55
N LEU A 18 -2.19 19.44 5.03
CA LEU A 18 -1.76 19.30 3.63
C LEU A 18 -2.91 19.58 2.66
N VAL A 19 -4.13 19.15 3.01
CA VAL A 19 -5.32 19.35 2.17
C VAL A 19 -5.61 20.84 1.95
N TYR A 20 -5.46 21.64 2.99
CA TYR A 20 -5.68 23.09 2.92
C TYR A 20 -4.51 23.79 2.22
N LEU A 21 -3.27 23.40 2.51
CA LEU A 21 -2.07 23.96 1.89
C LEU A 21 -2.10 23.79 0.37
N GLU A 22 -2.55 22.63 -0.10
CA GLU A 22 -2.55 22.27 -1.52
C GLU A 22 -3.85 22.63 -2.24
N GLY A 23 -4.86 23.14 -1.51
CA GLY A 23 -6.18 23.46 -2.06
C GLY A 23 -6.93 22.23 -2.60
N LEU A 24 -6.82 21.10 -1.90
CA LEU A 24 -7.51 19.86 -2.24
C LEU A 24 -8.98 19.91 -1.77
N ARG A 25 -9.86 19.19 -2.47
CA ARG A 25 -11.29 19.11 -2.11
C ARG A 25 -11.48 18.13 -0.96
N TYR A 26 -11.42 18.64 0.27
CA TYR A 26 -11.49 17.79 1.46
C TYR A 26 -12.84 17.11 1.60
N ARG A 27 -12.82 15.79 1.81
CA ARG A 27 -13.98 15.00 2.22
C ARG A 27 -13.55 14.02 3.34
N PRO A 28 -13.55 14.49 4.59
CA PRO A 28 -13.08 13.68 5.71
C PRO A 28 -14.00 12.49 6.01
N ARG A 29 -13.43 11.43 6.61
CA ARG A 29 -14.22 10.49 7.41
C ARG A 29 -14.78 11.17 8.67
N PRO A 30 -15.92 10.71 9.23
CA PRO A 30 -16.56 11.38 10.36
C PRO A 30 -15.65 11.52 11.60
N VAL A 31 -14.85 10.50 11.91
CA VAL A 31 -13.79 10.59 12.91
C VAL A 31 -12.49 10.91 12.19
N ILE A 32 -12.18 12.21 12.14
CA ILE A 32 -11.09 12.78 11.34
C ILE A 32 -9.71 12.26 11.77
N GLN A 33 -9.49 12.19 13.09
CA GLN A 33 -8.20 11.77 13.66
C GLN A 33 -8.24 10.28 14.01
N SER A 34 -7.39 9.47 13.38
CA SER A 34 -7.43 8.01 13.55
C SER A 34 -7.29 7.55 14.99
N TYR A 35 -6.46 8.23 15.80
CA TYR A 35 -6.27 7.91 17.22
C TYR A 35 -7.55 8.09 18.05
N ALA A 36 -8.52 8.88 17.56
CA ALA A 36 -9.81 9.10 18.20
C ALA A 36 -10.83 8.00 17.87
N ALA A 37 -10.62 7.21 16.82
CA ALA A 37 -11.49 6.08 16.44
C ALA A 37 -11.14 4.81 17.23
N TYR A 38 -11.11 4.92 18.55
CA TYR A 38 -10.58 3.88 19.46
C TYR A 38 -11.58 2.79 19.86
N ASP A 39 -12.79 2.78 19.29
CA ASP A 39 -13.79 1.75 19.57
C ASP A 39 -14.53 1.28 18.31
N ALA A 40 -15.33 0.22 18.49
CA ALA A 40 -16.03 -0.44 17.38
C ALA A 40 -17.09 0.41 16.70
N TYR A 41 -17.69 1.37 17.42
CA TYR A 41 -18.68 2.27 16.85
C TYR A 41 -17.99 3.32 15.99
N LEU A 42 -16.96 3.99 16.53
CA LEU A 42 -16.23 5.05 15.85
C LEU A 42 -15.49 4.53 14.61
N ASP A 43 -14.78 3.40 14.72
CA ASP A 43 -14.17 2.73 13.57
C ASP A 43 -15.25 2.25 12.57
N GLY A 44 -16.40 1.77 13.06
CA GLY A 44 -17.52 1.36 12.21
C GLY A 44 -18.10 2.51 11.37
N VAL A 45 -18.26 3.69 11.96
CA VAL A 45 -18.73 4.89 11.27
C VAL A 45 -17.74 5.31 10.17
N ASN A 46 -16.43 5.28 10.46
CA ASN A 46 -15.40 5.55 9.47
C ASN A 46 -15.37 4.50 8.34
N ALA A 47 -15.49 3.21 8.68
CA ALA A 47 -15.56 2.14 7.70
C ALA A 47 -16.79 2.25 6.80
N ASN A 48 -17.93 2.72 7.34
CA ASN A 48 -19.14 2.96 6.55
C ASN A 48 -18.96 4.13 5.58
N GLU A 49 -18.32 5.21 5.99
CA GLU A 49 -18.00 6.32 5.07
C GLU A 49 -17.14 5.80 3.93
N VAL A 50 -16.03 5.08 4.20
CA VAL A 50 -15.13 4.53 3.16
C VAL A 50 -15.89 3.70 2.10
N GLN A 51 -16.96 3.01 2.50
CA GLN A 51 -17.80 2.18 1.63
C GLN A 51 -18.93 2.93 0.94
N ALA A 52 -19.33 4.12 1.42
CA ALA A 52 -20.47 4.88 0.93
C ALA A 52 -20.30 5.29 -0.55
N SER A 53 -21.40 5.47 -1.27
CA SER A 53 -21.38 5.86 -2.70
C SER A 53 -20.68 7.20 -2.95
N GLY A 54 -20.68 8.10 -1.97
CA GLY A 54 -20.04 9.40 -2.05
C GLY A 54 -18.65 9.50 -1.44
N ALA A 55 -18.06 8.41 -0.93
CA ALA A 55 -16.79 8.48 -0.21
C ALA A 55 -15.62 9.00 -1.07
N PRO A 56 -14.52 9.44 -0.43
CA PRO A 56 -13.47 10.20 -1.12
C PRO A 56 -12.90 9.44 -2.32
N ASP A 57 -12.59 10.17 -3.39
CA ASP A 57 -11.96 9.58 -4.57
C ASP A 57 -10.53 9.13 -4.26
N PHE A 58 -9.87 9.84 -3.36
CA PHE A 58 -8.50 9.57 -2.92
C PHE A 58 -8.38 9.55 -1.40
N ILE A 59 -7.53 8.67 -0.89
CA ILE A 59 -7.11 8.64 0.51
C ILE A 59 -5.60 8.86 0.55
N LEU A 60 -5.17 9.88 1.28
CA LEU A 60 -3.77 10.06 1.64
C LEU A 60 -3.52 9.32 2.95
N PHE A 61 -2.90 8.14 2.86
CA PHE A 61 -2.60 7.32 4.02
C PHE A 61 -1.20 7.65 4.55
N HIS A 62 -1.17 8.28 5.71
CA HIS A 62 0.08 8.59 6.39
C HIS A 62 0.44 7.48 7.38
N VAL A 63 1.73 7.24 7.58
CA VAL A 63 2.21 6.42 8.70
C VAL A 63 2.79 7.37 9.73
N HIS A 64 2.13 7.51 10.87
CA HIS A 64 2.60 8.37 11.96
C HIS A 64 3.46 7.52 12.92
N PRO A 65 4.78 7.79 13.03
CA PRO A 65 5.64 7.04 13.92
C PRO A 65 5.46 7.49 15.37
N GLY A 66 5.53 6.53 16.29
CA GLY A 66 5.60 6.77 17.73
C GLY A 66 4.26 6.61 18.46
N GLY A 67 4.38 6.30 19.76
CA GLY A 67 3.26 6.11 20.67
C GLY A 67 3.51 4.96 21.64
N ASP A 68 2.65 4.86 22.66
CA ASP A 68 2.64 3.72 23.57
C ASP A 68 1.76 2.57 23.04
N ARG A 69 1.01 2.78 21.95
CA ARG A 69 0.07 1.81 21.34
C ARG A 69 0.65 1.24 20.05
N TYR A 70 0.20 0.04 19.71
CA TYR A 70 0.50 -0.51 18.40
C TYR A 70 -0.33 0.21 17.34
N TRP A 71 0.30 1.04 16.50
CA TRP A 71 -0.39 1.91 15.52
C TRP A 71 -1.36 1.14 14.60
N PHE A 72 -1.01 -0.11 14.26
CA PHE A 72 -1.79 -0.92 13.34
C PHE A 72 -3.01 -1.60 13.97
N SER A 73 -3.17 -1.50 15.30
CA SER A 73 -4.37 -1.99 15.99
C SER A 73 -5.57 -1.04 15.84
N GLU A 74 -5.33 0.24 15.57
CA GLU A 74 -6.39 1.25 15.45
C GLU A 74 -7.21 1.06 14.17
N GLU A 75 -8.47 1.48 14.10
CA GLU A 75 -9.24 1.54 12.84
C GLU A 75 -9.23 0.27 11.95
N THR A 76 -9.23 -0.93 12.55
CA THR A 76 -9.09 -2.19 11.79
C THR A 76 -10.21 -2.36 10.76
N ARG A 77 -11.48 -2.07 11.09
CA ARG A 77 -12.59 -2.18 10.13
C ARG A 77 -12.44 -1.20 8.99
N THR A 78 -12.02 0.03 9.28
CA THR A 78 -11.77 1.03 8.26
C THR A 78 -10.65 0.59 7.32
N ARG A 79 -9.55 0.02 7.84
CA ARG A 79 -8.47 -0.53 7.00
C ARG A 79 -8.93 -1.71 6.13
N LEU A 80 -9.75 -2.62 6.67
CA LEU A 80 -10.36 -3.70 5.88
C LEU A 80 -11.34 -3.16 4.81
N ALA A 81 -12.01 -2.03 5.06
CA ALA A 81 -12.82 -1.35 4.05
C ALA A 81 -11.96 -0.71 2.96
N MET A 82 -10.83 -0.09 3.32
CA MET A 82 -9.86 0.45 2.35
C MET A 82 -9.32 -0.65 1.43
N LEU A 83 -8.97 -1.81 1.97
CA LEU A 83 -8.53 -2.99 1.20
C LEU A 83 -9.53 -3.42 0.12
N GLN A 84 -10.83 -3.29 0.42
CA GLN A 84 -11.90 -3.66 -0.51
C GLN A 84 -12.13 -2.60 -1.59
N TRP A 85 -12.04 -1.32 -1.22
CA TRP A 85 -12.54 -0.22 -2.05
C TRP A 85 -11.45 0.64 -2.69
N TYR A 86 -10.19 0.51 -2.30
CA TYR A 86 -9.11 1.37 -2.78
C TYR A 86 -7.93 0.54 -3.29
N ASP A 87 -7.27 1.04 -4.33
CA ASP A 87 -5.96 0.60 -4.82
C ASP A 87 -4.90 1.57 -4.30
N ASP A 88 -3.74 1.06 -3.86
CA ASP A 88 -2.54 1.89 -3.84
C ASP A 88 -2.19 2.25 -5.28
N ILE A 89 -2.03 3.55 -5.52
CA ILE A 89 -1.64 4.05 -6.84
C ILE A 89 -0.30 4.77 -6.79
N GLY A 90 0.38 4.82 -5.66
CA GLY A 90 1.72 5.36 -5.55
C GLY A 90 1.95 6.13 -4.26
N ARG A 91 3.01 6.94 -4.27
CA ARG A 91 3.44 7.71 -3.09
C ARG A 91 3.49 9.19 -3.40
N PHE A 92 3.14 10.01 -2.43
CA PHE A 92 3.35 11.46 -2.46
C PHE A 92 3.95 11.88 -1.12
N GLU A 93 5.18 12.41 -1.12
CA GLU A 93 5.91 12.78 0.11
C GLU A 93 5.96 11.63 1.13
N SER A 94 5.37 11.76 2.32
CA SER A 94 5.28 10.72 3.35
C SER A 94 3.96 9.91 3.30
N PHE A 95 3.16 10.07 2.25
CA PHE A 95 1.83 9.46 2.12
C PHE A 95 1.81 8.38 1.05
N LEU A 96 1.12 7.28 1.33
CA LEU A 96 0.59 6.42 0.28
C LEU A 96 -0.67 7.08 -0.29
N VAL A 97 -0.79 7.07 -1.61
CA VAL A 97 -1.94 7.63 -2.31
C VAL A 97 -2.82 6.48 -2.74
N LEU A 98 -3.99 6.37 -2.12
CA LEU A 98 -4.95 5.34 -2.46
C LEU A 98 -6.06 5.96 -3.32
N LYS A 99 -6.50 5.25 -4.35
CA LYS A 99 -7.62 5.67 -5.20
C LYS A 99 -8.76 4.68 -5.12
N ARG A 100 -9.97 5.22 -5.05
CA ARG A 100 -11.19 4.44 -5.05
C ARG A 100 -11.34 3.62 -6.33
N ARG A 101 -11.68 2.35 -6.18
CA ARG A 101 -11.99 1.41 -7.26
C ARG A 101 -13.39 1.66 -7.82
N ALA A 102 -13.56 1.36 -9.10
CA ALA A 102 -14.89 1.25 -9.70
C ALA A 102 -15.68 0.04 -9.16
N HIS A 103 -14.96 -1.06 -8.90
CA HIS A 103 -15.52 -2.31 -8.38
C HIS A 103 -14.75 -2.74 -7.14
N ARG A 104 -15.49 -3.21 -6.12
CA ARG A 104 -14.90 -3.59 -4.84
C ARG A 104 -14.31 -5.00 -4.92
N ARG A 105 -13.14 -5.20 -4.30
CA ARG A 105 -12.66 -6.54 -3.99
C ARG A 105 -13.57 -7.17 -2.94
N THR A 106 -13.77 -8.49 -3.03
CA THR A 106 -14.51 -9.22 -2.00
C THR A 106 -13.54 -9.71 -0.93
N LEU A 107 -13.89 -9.43 0.32
CA LEU A 107 -13.18 -9.91 1.49
C LEU A 107 -13.99 -11.06 2.09
N LEU A 108 -13.48 -12.28 1.95
CA LEU A 108 -14.07 -13.46 2.56
C LEU A 108 -13.62 -13.54 4.00
N GLN A 109 -14.57 -13.66 4.91
CA GLN A 109 -14.33 -13.79 6.33
C GLN A 109 -14.89 -15.12 6.82
N SER A 110 -14.08 -15.89 7.54
CA SER A 110 -14.55 -17.12 8.18
C SER A 110 -15.47 -16.80 9.34
N GLU A 111 -16.35 -17.76 9.65
CA GLU A 111 -16.90 -17.84 10.99
C GLU A 111 -15.75 -18.12 11.96
N GLY A 112 -15.76 -17.40 13.08
CA GLY A 112 -14.81 -17.63 14.16
C GLY A 112 -15.51 -18.38 15.29
N ALA A 113 -14.79 -19.29 15.93
CA ALA A 113 -15.24 -19.91 17.17
C ALA A 113 -14.87 -19.02 18.37
N SER A 114 -15.71 -19.02 19.40
CA SER A 114 -15.36 -18.41 20.68
C SER A 114 -14.47 -19.37 21.46
N GLU A 115 -13.32 -18.88 21.86
CA GLU A 115 -12.34 -19.60 22.68
C GLU A 115 -12.03 -18.79 23.94
N GLN A 116 -11.36 -19.41 24.93
CA GLN A 116 -11.03 -18.77 26.19
C GLN A 116 -9.50 -18.60 26.34
N GLY A 117 -9.07 -17.36 26.57
CA GLY A 117 -7.71 -16.97 26.87
C GLY A 117 -7.49 -16.66 28.35
N ARG A 118 -6.22 -16.49 28.73
CA ARG A 118 -5.81 -16.06 30.08
C ARG A 118 -4.74 -14.98 30.02
N LEU A 119 -4.80 -14.02 30.92
CA LEU A 119 -3.75 -13.01 31.07
C LEU A 119 -2.41 -13.69 31.44
N GLY A 120 -1.31 -13.16 30.92
CA GLY A 120 0.04 -13.69 31.10
C GLY A 120 0.30 -15.04 30.41
N ARG A 121 -0.66 -15.60 29.67
CA ARG A 121 -0.48 -16.84 28.90
C ARG A 121 -0.38 -16.53 27.40
N PRO A 122 0.65 -17.02 26.71
CA PRO A 122 0.81 -16.78 25.28
C PRO A 122 -0.26 -17.55 24.50
N MET A 123 -0.88 -16.87 23.54
CA MET A 123 -1.78 -17.46 22.57
C MET A 123 -1.04 -17.62 21.24
N ARG A 124 -0.91 -18.87 20.79
CA ARG A 124 -0.23 -19.20 19.53
C ARG A 124 -1.06 -18.73 18.35
N MET A 125 -0.41 -18.02 17.44
CA MET A 125 -1.00 -17.56 16.19
C MET A 125 -0.55 -18.46 15.05
N SER A 126 -1.49 -18.75 14.15
CA SER A 126 -1.22 -19.46 12.90
C SER A 126 -1.48 -18.51 11.73
N SER A 127 -0.43 -18.10 11.04
CA SER A 127 -0.53 -17.28 9.83
C SER A 127 -0.79 -18.21 8.64
N ALA A 128 -1.93 -18.05 7.97
CA ALA A 128 -2.22 -18.75 6.73
C ALA A 128 -1.60 -17.99 5.52
N PRO A 129 -1.12 -18.69 4.49
CA PRO A 129 -0.68 -18.05 3.25
C PRO A 129 -1.82 -17.24 2.61
N GLY A 130 -1.51 -16.04 2.12
CA GLY A 130 -2.48 -15.15 1.46
C GLY A 130 -3.69 -14.76 2.32
N GLY A 131 -3.59 -14.89 3.64
CA GLY A 131 -4.66 -14.60 4.60
C GLY A 131 -4.19 -13.74 5.77
N LEU A 132 -5.14 -13.07 6.42
CA LEU A 132 -4.98 -12.45 7.72
C LEU A 132 -5.86 -13.14 8.75
N THR A 133 -5.51 -12.96 10.00
CA THR A 133 -6.34 -13.32 11.14
C THR A 133 -6.69 -12.05 11.90
N VAL A 134 -7.99 -11.79 12.05
CA VAL A 134 -8.53 -10.70 12.85
C VAL A 134 -9.06 -11.28 14.16
N GLY A 135 -8.45 -10.89 15.28
CA GLY A 135 -8.81 -11.34 16.62
C GLY A 135 -9.63 -10.30 17.37
N SER A 136 -10.78 -10.69 17.90
CA SER A 136 -11.58 -9.89 18.83
C SER A 136 -11.42 -10.44 20.24
N PHE A 137 -11.07 -9.60 21.22
CA PHE A 137 -10.76 -10.01 22.59
C PHE A 137 -11.67 -9.30 23.60
N ALA A 138 -12.49 -10.06 24.31
CA ALA A 138 -13.42 -9.55 25.31
C ALA A 138 -12.77 -9.50 26.70
N ILE A 139 -11.77 -8.63 26.85
CA ILE A 139 -11.06 -8.44 28.13
C ILE A 139 -11.89 -7.52 29.03
N HIS A 140 -12.13 -7.95 30.27
CA HIS A 140 -12.97 -7.22 31.22
C HIS A 140 -12.20 -6.75 32.44
N TYR A 141 -12.53 -5.56 32.93
CA TYR A 141 -12.12 -5.11 34.25
C TYR A 141 -12.76 -5.97 35.33
N SER A 142 -12.03 -6.23 36.41
CA SER A 142 -12.59 -6.78 37.64
C SER A 142 -13.52 -5.74 38.30
N LEU A 143 -14.25 -6.13 39.36
CA LEU A 143 -15.05 -5.16 40.13
C LEU A 143 -14.19 -4.02 40.70
N LEU A 144 -13.00 -4.34 41.23
CA LEU A 144 -12.05 -3.33 41.71
C LEU A 144 -11.50 -2.48 40.56
N GLY A 145 -11.24 -3.07 39.40
CA GLY A 145 -10.82 -2.34 38.20
C GLY A 145 -11.89 -1.38 37.68
N GLN A 146 -13.17 -1.75 37.75
CA GLN A 146 -14.28 -0.88 37.39
C GLN A 146 -14.40 0.31 38.34
N LEU A 147 -14.25 0.08 39.65
CA LEU A 147 -14.25 1.15 40.64
C LEU A 147 -13.05 2.10 40.45
N ALA A 148 -11.86 1.54 40.25
CA ALA A 148 -10.66 2.33 39.98
C ALA A 148 -10.78 3.16 38.69
N ARG A 149 -11.42 2.63 37.64
CA ARG A 149 -11.71 3.39 36.42
C ARG A 149 -12.64 4.59 36.66
N LEU A 150 -13.53 4.52 37.65
CA LEU A 150 -14.46 5.60 37.99
C LEU A 150 -13.82 6.67 38.88
N LEU A 151 -13.00 6.24 39.86
CA LEU A 151 -12.47 7.12 40.92
C LEU A 151 -11.01 7.55 40.68
N LEU A 152 -10.25 6.81 39.87
CA LEU A 152 -8.81 6.95 39.66
C LEU A 152 -8.45 6.72 38.18
N GLN A 153 -7.15 6.53 37.89
CA GLN A 153 -6.69 6.12 36.57
C GLN A 153 -7.03 4.64 36.30
N PRO A 154 -7.54 4.29 35.10
CA PRO A 154 -7.84 2.91 34.74
C PRO A 154 -6.59 2.02 34.80
N PRO A 155 -6.71 0.75 35.26
CA PRO A 155 -5.63 -0.20 35.20
C PRO A 155 -5.08 -0.37 33.78
N GLN A 156 -3.75 -0.45 33.67
CA GLN A 156 -3.07 -0.56 32.39
C GLN A 156 -2.94 -2.01 31.95
N LEU A 157 -3.27 -2.26 30.69
CA LEU A 157 -3.08 -3.52 30.00
C LEU A 157 -2.01 -3.33 28.92
N TYR A 158 -1.19 -4.35 28.73
CA TYR A 158 -0.18 -4.41 27.69
C TYR A 158 -0.41 -5.64 26.82
N VAL A 159 0.01 -5.53 25.57
CA VAL A 159 0.09 -6.63 24.62
C VAL A 159 1.56 -6.79 24.21
N THR A 160 2.05 -8.02 24.27
CA THR A 160 3.37 -8.39 23.78
C THR A 160 3.18 -9.22 22.51
N LEU A 161 3.77 -8.78 21.41
CA LEU A 161 3.69 -9.46 20.11
C LEU A 161 5.03 -10.18 19.87
N ARG A 162 5.08 -11.50 19.99
CA ARG A 162 6.31 -12.25 19.73
C ARG A 162 6.38 -12.59 18.25
N LEU A 163 7.35 -12.03 17.53
CA LEU A 163 7.57 -12.31 16.11
C LEU A 163 8.38 -13.60 15.94
N ARG A 164 8.17 -14.31 14.82
CA ARG A 164 8.94 -15.53 14.51
C ARG A 164 10.46 -15.28 14.40
N GLY A 165 10.85 -14.04 14.07
CA GLY A 165 12.25 -13.59 14.04
C GLY A 165 12.88 -13.29 15.40
N GLY A 166 12.17 -13.52 16.52
CA GLY A 166 12.68 -13.36 17.89
C GLY A 166 12.39 -11.99 18.53
N ALA A 167 12.14 -10.94 17.74
CA ALA A 167 11.70 -9.65 18.26
C ALA A 167 10.37 -9.78 19.01
N SER A 168 10.23 -9.09 20.14
CA SER A 168 9.04 -9.14 21.00
C SER A 168 8.61 -7.73 21.45
N PRO A 169 8.15 -6.86 20.53
CA PRO A 169 7.69 -5.53 20.91
C PRO A 169 6.48 -5.60 21.84
N ARG A 170 6.42 -4.64 22.77
CA ARG A 170 5.39 -4.51 23.79
C ARG A 170 4.71 -3.16 23.68
N TYR A 171 3.38 -3.18 23.65
CA TYR A 171 2.55 -2.00 23.50
C TYR A 171 1.47 -1.97 24.58
N ARG A 172 0.96 -0.78 24.89
CA ARG A 172 -0.26 -0.61 25.66
C ARG A 172 -1.46 -1.11 24.85
N ALA A 173 -2.28 -1.94 25.50
CA ALA A 173 -3.49 -2.49 24.92
C ALA A 173 -4.72 -1.70 25.39
N ILE A 174 -5.44 -1.09 24.45
CA ILE A 174 -6.68 -0.38 24.73
C ILE A 174 -7.85 -1.34 24.55
N VAL A 175 -8.50 -1.71 25.66
CA VAL A 175 -9.54 -2.75 25.68
C VAL A 175 -10.63 -2.55 24.60
N PRO A 176 -11.21 -1.35 24.41
CA PRO A 176 -12.17 -1.12 23.32
C PRO A 176 -11.65 -1.44 21.91
N ILE A 177 -10.38 -1.14 21.61
CA ILE A 177 -9.75 -1.44 20.31
C ILE A 177 -9.65 -2.94 20.11
N PHE A 178 -9.13 -3.67 21.10
CA PHE A 178 -8.95 -5.12 21.01
C PHE A 178 -10.30 -5.88 20.98
N ARG A 179 -11.35 -5.32 21.57
CA ARG A 179 -12.71 -5.86 21.46
C ARG A 179 -13.29 -5.71 20.05
N ASN A 180 -12.91 -4.67 19.31
CA ASN A 180 -13.41 -4.38 17.96
C ASN A 180 -12.90 -5.38 16.89
N GLY A 181 -11.76 -6.01 17.16
CA GLY A 181 -11.04 -6.84 16.20
C GLY A 181 -9.77 -6.14 15.76
N VAL A 182 -8.63 -6.83 15.83
CA VAL A 182 -7.32 -6.34 15.40
C VAL A 182 -6.62 -7.41 14.57
N VAL A 183 -5.74 -7.02 13.65
CA VAL A 183 -4.88 -7.98 12.92
C VAL A 183 -3.85 -8.54 13.89
N ILE A 184 -3.75 -9.87 13.97
CA ILE A 184 -2.98 -10.54 15.03
C ILE A 184 -1.91 -11.53 14.56
N ASP A 185 -1.90 -11.89 13.28
CA ASP A 185 -0.97 -12.89 12.75
C ASP A 185 0.16 -12.28 11.90
N ARG A 186 0.08 -10.99 11.58
CA ARG A 186 1.08 -10.23 10.83
C ARG A 186 1.43 -8.93 11.53
N PHE A 187 2.72 -8.65 11.64
CA PHE A 187 3.21 -7.40 12.21
C PHE A 187 3.49 -6.39 11.10
N VAL A 188 2.73 -5.31 11.10
CA VAL A 188 2.97 -4.12 10.27
C VAL A 188 3.79 -3.13 11.09
N ALA A 189 5.05 -2.92 10.73
CA ALA A 189 5.90 -1.91 11.35
C ALA A 189 5.47 -0.49 10.95
N GLU A 190 5.89 0.52 11.72
CA GLU A 190 5.58 1.94 11.48
C GLU A 190 6.42 2.51 10.33
N ASP A 191 6.22 1.95 9.13
CA ASP A 191 6.88 2.36 7.89
C ASP A 191 5.93 2.22 6.70
N LEU A 192 6.19 2.97 5.62
CA LEU A 192 5.35 2.93 4.41
C LEU A 192 5.42 1.58 3.68
N VAL A 193 6.56 0.88 3.69
CA VAL A 193 6.73 -0.40 3.01
C VAL A 193 5.79 -1.48 3.58
N PRO A 194 5.77 -1.77 4.90
CA PRO A 194 4.83 -2.74 5.46
C PRO A 194 3.38 -2.24 5.38
N ALA A 195 3.11 -0.93 5.46
CA ALA A 195 1.77 -0.39 5.26
C ALA A 195 1.24 -0.65 3.84
N ARG A 196 2.08 -0.45 2.82
CA ARG A 196 1.80 -0.79 1.41
C ARG A 196 1.58 -2.28 1.24
N ALA A 197 2.49 -3.11 1.74
CA ALA A 197 2.34 -4.57 1.67
C ALA A 197 1.02 -5.06 2.29
N PHE A 198 0.57 -4.42 3.38
CA PHE A 198 -0.76 -4.67 3.90
C PHE A 198 -1.87 -4.31 2.91
N LEU A 199 -1.86 -3.08 2.39
CA LEU A 199 -2.88 -2.52 1.49
C LEU A 199 -2.96 -3.24 0.12
N ASP A 200 -1.85 -3.78 -0.35
CA ASP A 200 -1.79 -4.54 -1.60
C ASP A 200 -2.23 -6.00 -1.41
N GLY A 201 -2.34 -6.47 -0.17
CA GLY A 201 -2.69 -7.86 0.14
C GLY A 201 -1.47 -8.79 0.16
N GLU A 202 -0.25 -8.25 0.14
CA GLU A 202 1.02 -8.99 0.19
C GLU A 202 1.38 -9.43 1.61
N TRP A 203 0.41 -9.94 2.35
CA TRP A 203 0.54 -10.21 3.79
C TRP A 203 1.61 -11.26 4.13
N ASP A 204 2.02 -12.07 3.16
CA ASP A 204 3.09 -13.05 3.32
C ASP A 204 4.49 -12.43 3.46
N THR A 205 4.68 -11.18 3.00
CA THR A 205 5.94 -10.45 3.16
C THR A 205 6.07 -9.83 4.56
N LEU A 206 4.95 -9.69 5.27
CA LEU A 206 4.91 -9.14 6.62
C LEU A 206 5.44 -10.15 7.66
N PRO A 207 6.27 -9.71 8.62
CA PRO A 207 6.75 -10.57 9.70
C PRO A 207 5.59 -11.27 10.43
N PRO A 208 5.59 -12.62 10.50
CA PRO A 208 4.53 -13.34 11.18
C PRO A 208 4.65 -13.18 12.70
N ILE A 209 3.52 -12.89 13.33
CA ILE A 209 3.38 -12.92 14.78
C ILE A 209 3.22 -14.40 15.17
N GLN A 210 4.11 -14.88 16.04
CA GLN A 210 4.10 -16.25 16.56
C GLN A 210 3.12 -16.39 17.72
N ASP A 211 3.15 -15.45 18.66
CA ASP A 211 2.28 -15.45 19.83
C ASP A 211 1.89 -14.04 20.24
N ILE A 212 0.71 -13.95 20.85
CA ILE A 212 0.23 -12.73 21.52
C ILE A 212 0.01 -13.04 22.99
N THR A 213 0.51 -12.16 23.86
CA THR A 213 0.28 -12.24 25.31
C THR A 213 -0.29 -10.93 25.81
N PHE A 214 -1.41 -10.99 26.54
CA PHE A 214 -1.96 -9.84 27.26
C PHE A 214 -1.49 -9.85 28.71
N GLU A 215 -0.89 -8.76 29.18
CA GLU A 215 -0.21 -8.69 30.47
C GLU A 215 -0.55 -7.41 31.21
N THR A 216 -0.54 -7.46 32.54
CA THR A 216 -0.75 -6.29 33.39
C THR A 216 0.10 -6.41 34.66
N GLY A 217 0.66 -5.28 35.11
CA GLY A 217 1.25 -5.19 36.45
C GLY A 217 0.20 -5.06 37.56
N GLN A 218 -1.06 -4.85 37.20
CA GLN A 218 -2.18 -4.60 38.10
C GLN A 218 -3.20 -5.74 37.99
N ALA A 219 -2.80 -6.94 38.43
CA ALA A 219 -3.64 -8.15 38.32
C ALA A 219 -5.03 -7.99 38.94
N TRP A 220 -5.14 -7.18 40.01
CA TRP A 220 -6.43 -6.85 40.63
C TRP A 220 -7.37 -6.08 39.71
N GLY A 221 -6.88 -5.43 38.65
CA GLY A 221 -7.65 -4.55 37.77
C GLY A 221 -8.43 -5.27 36.68
N PHE A 222 -8.09 -6.52 36.36
CA PHE A 222 -8.69 -7.27 35.26
C PHE A 222 -9.14 -8.66 35.70
N GLN A 223 -10.08 -9.24 34.96
CA GLN A 223 -10.39 -10.66 35.09
C GLN A 223 -9.26 -11.49 34.44
N ASP A 224 -8.86 -12.60 35.08
CA ASP A 224 -7.79 -13.46 34.57
C ASP A 224 -8.14 -14.12 33.23
N ARG A 225 -9.42 -14.46 33.04
CA ARG A 225 -9.94 -15.13 31.84
C ARG A 225 -10.69 -14.14 30.97
N PHE A 226 -10.61 -14.33 29.66
CA PHE A 226 -11.36 -13.57 28.68
C PHE A 226 -11.71 -14.45 27.49
N ASP A 227 -12.81 -14.14 26.83
CA ASP A 227 -13.19 -14.82 25.59
C ASP A 227 -12.56 -14.10 24.40
N TYR A 228 -12.21 -14.86 23.36
CA TYR A 228 -11.74 -14.32 22.10
C TYR A 228 -12.33 -15.06 20.91
N VAL A 229 -12.40 -14.37 19.78
CA VAL A 229 -12.85 -14.93 18.50
C VAL A 229 -11.82 -14.60 17.45
N LEU A 230 -11.35 -15.62 16.75
CA LEU A 230 -10.42 -15.48 15.62
C LEU A 230 -11.17 -15.66 14.31
N ARG A 231 -11.00 -14.71 13.38
CA ARG A 231 -11.61 -14.77 12.05
C ARG A 231 -10.54 -14.68 11.00
N HIS A 232 -10.53 -15.65 10.09
CA HIS A 232 -9.63 -15.62 8.95
C HIS A 232 -10.23 -14.77 7.84
N VAL A 233 -9.40 -13.91 7.27
CA VAL A 233 -9.75 -12.97 6.22
C VAL A 233 -8.91 -13.29 5.00
N ARG A 234 -9.56 -13.37 3.83
CA ARG A 234 -8.89 -13.53 2.54
C ARG A 234 -9.47 -12.55 1.52
N LEU A 235 -8.60 -11.95 0.72
CA LEU A 235 -9.00 -11.16 -0.44
C LEU A 235 -9.17 -12.09 -1.65
N THR A 236 -10.31 -12.00 -2.31
CA THR A 236 -10.48 -12.64 -3.63
C THR A 236 -10.12 -11.64 -4.72
N SER A 237 -9.39 -12.07 -5.74
CA SER A 237 -9.28 -11.34 -6.99
C SER A 237 -10.66 -11.25 -7.67
N GLU A 238 -10.91 -10.15 -8.38
CA GLU A 238 -12.09 -10.06 -9.25
C GLU A 238 -11.99 -11.10 -10.37
N GLU A 239 -13.06 -11.87 -10.55
CA GLU A 239 -13.32 -12.85 -11.62
C GLU A 239 -12.16 -13.80 -12.00
N GLY A 240 -12.14 -14.99 -11.37
CA GLY A 240 -11.66 -16.23 -12.01
C GLY A 240 -10.18 -16.35 -12.39
N GLY A 241 -9.31 -15.45 -11.94
CA GLY A 241 -7.87 -15.48 -12.23
C GLY A 241 -7.03 -15.47 -10.95
N GLN A 242 -6.00 -16.33 -10.93
CA GLN A 242 -5.01 -16.53 -9.86
C GLN A 242 -4.68 -15.31 -8.98
N VAL A 243 -4.38 -15.63 -7.71
CA VAL A 243 -3.70 -14.75 -6.74
C VAL A 243 -2.59 -13.98 -7.47
N LEU A 244 -2.75 -12.65 -7.57
CA LEU A 244 -1.68 -11.77 -8.03
C LEU A 244 -0.54 -11.86 -7.00
N ARG A 245 0.41 -12.77 -7.24
CA ARG A 245 1.77 -12.60 -6.72
C ARG A 245 2.35 -11.41 -7.49
N ALA A 246 2.39 -10.25 -6.86
CA ALA A 246 3.32 -9.22 -7.29
C ALA A 246 4.75 -9.77 -7.12
N PRO A 247 5.68 -9.50 -8.06
CA PRO A 247 7.07 -9.88 -7.90
C PRO A 247 7.66 -9.16 -6.69
N ALA A 248 8.50 -9.86 -5.92
CA ALA A 248 9.20 -9.34 -4.73
C ALA A 248 10.32 -8.33 -5.06
N ASP A 249 10.20 -7.59 -6.16
CA ASP A 249 11.24 -6.71 -6.70
C ASP A 249 10.89 -5.22 -6.49
N ASP A 250 11.90 -4.35 -6.46
CA ASP A 250 11.86 -2.86 -6.34
C ASP A 250 11.00 -2.15 -7.42
N TRP A 251 10.33 -2.92 -8.27
CA TRP A 251 9.51 -2.49 -9.40
C TRP A 251 8.06 -2.16 -9.05
N ALA A 252 7.53 -2.70 -7.95
CA ALA A 252 6.13 -2.49 -7.55
C ALA A 252 5.77 -1.01 -7.33
N ALA A 253 6.73 -0.21 -6.82
CA ALA A 253 6.55 1.22 -6.64
C ALA A 253 6.40 1.97 -7.98
N VAL A 254 7.16 1.56 -9.00
CA VAL A 254 7.14 2.17 -10.34
C VAL A 254 5.85 1.83 -11.10
N GLU A 255 5.32 0.62 -10.95
CA GLU A 255 4.04 0.25 -11.55
C GLU A 255 2.85 1.04 -10.98
N GLY A 256 2.86 1.30 -9.66
CA GLY A 256 1.89 2.16 -8.99
C GLY A 256 1.90 3.60 -9.55
N ASP A 257 3.06 4.26 -9.47
CA ASP A 257 3.22 5.67 -9.87
C ASP A 257 2.89 5.92 -11.36
N THR A 258 3.09 4.92 -12.21
CA THR A 258 2.65 4.93 -13.62
C THR A 258 1.14 5.04 -13.77
N ARG A 259 0.38 4.31 -12.94
CA ARG A 259 -1.08 4.34 -12.93
C ARG A 259 -1.58 5.72 -12.48
N LEU A 260 -0.91 6.35 -11.51
CA LEU A 260 -1.14 7.73 -11.08
C LEU A 260 -1.02 8.73 -12.23
N LEU A 261 0.08 8.70 -12.99
CA LEU A 261 0.32 9.66 -14.07
C LEU A 261 -0.65 9.50 -15.25
N ARG A 262 -1.06 8.27 -15.59
CA ARG A 262 -2.11 8.04 -16.59
C ARG A 262 -3.46 8.57 -16.13
N LEU A 263 -3.80 8.36 -14.86
CA LEU A 263 -5.03 8.89 -14.27
C LEU A 263 -5.03 10.42 -14.08
N ALA A 264 -3.84 11.04 -14.08
CA ALA A 264 -3.64 12.48 -13.97
C ALA A 264 -3.90 13.27 -15.26
N GLY A 265 -3.95 12.59 -16.41
CA GLY A 265 -3.75 13.24 -17.71
C GLY A 265 -2.39 13.94 -17.83
N ALA A 266 -1.39 13.54 -17.02
CA ALA A 266 -0.06 14.14 -17.03
C ALA A 266 0.82 13.58 -18.14
N LEU A 267 0.48 12.39 -18.64
CA LEU A 267 1.12 11.78 -19.78
C LEU A 267 0.32 12.10 -21.05
N PRO A 268 1.00 12.34 -22.19
CA PRO A 268 0.34 12.61 -23.45
C PRO A 268 -0.65 11.49 -23.80
N GLU A 269 -1.89 11.84 -24.13
CA GLU A 269 -2.94 10.86 -24.46
C GLU A 269 -2.75 10.25 -25.87
N GLY A 270 -1.91 10.88 -26.71
CA GLY A 270 -1.61 10.41 -28.05
C GLY A 270 -0.25 10.81 -28.56
N SER A 271 0.26 10.04 -29.53
CA SER A 271 1.58 10.24 -30.15
C SER A 271 1.76 11.57 -30.90
N ARG A 272 0.68 12.34 -31.09
CA ARG A 272 0.68 13.65 -31.75
C ARG A 272 1.19 14.79 -30.85
N GLU A 273 1.17 14.59 -29.54
CA GLU A 273 1.59 15.58 -28.54
C GLU A 273 3.08 15.45 -28.18
N ILE A 274 3.77 14.49 -28.79
CA ILE A 274 5.16 14.13 -28.48
C ILE A 274 6.03 14.40 -29.71
N GLU A 275 7.13 15.11 -29.49
CA GLU A 275 8.22 15.16 -30.45
C GLU A 275 9.07 13.88 -30.32
N TRP A 276 9.15 13.09 -31.38
CA TRP A 276 9.93 11.85 -31.39
C TRP A 276 11.33 12.13 -31.92
N ALA A 277 12.36 11.88 -31.12
CA ALA A 277 13.74 12.00 -31.56
C ALA A 277 14.13 10.78 -32.40
N PHE A 278 14.65 11.00 -33.60
CA PHE A 278 15.19 9.94 -34.45
C PHE A 278 16.72 10.04 -34.45
N GLY A 279 17.43 8.95 -34.17
CA GLY A 279 18.89 8.94 -34.11
C GLY A 279 19.45 7.87 -33.16
N ALA A 280 20.72 8.01 -32.80
CA ALA A 280 21.41 7.09 -31.89
C ALA A 280 20.76 7.08 -30.50
N CYS A 281 20.52 5.89 -29.95
CA CYS A 281 20.12 5.73 -28.57
C CYS A 281 21.33 6.01 -27.66
N ARG A 282 21.23 7.02 -26.79
CA ARG A 282 22.32 7.42 -25.87
C ARG A 282 21.88 7.56 -24.41
N GLY A 283 20.58 7.44 -24.14
CA GLY A 283 19.98 7.76 -22.84
C GLY A 283 19.31 6.59 -22.13
N GLY A 284 19.77 5.35 -22.33
CA GLY A 284 19.25 4.19 -21.57
C GLY A 284 19.19 2.89 -22.34
N VAL A 285 18.96 1.81 -21.59
CA VAL A 285 19.04 0.44 -22.08
C VAL A 285 17.83 -0.37 -21.58
N VAL A 286 17.20 -1.08 -22.50
CA VAL A 286 16.26 -2.17 -22.22
C VAL A 286 17.08 -3.43 -21.96
N GLU A 287 17.02 -3.93 -20.74
CA GLU A 287 17.88 -5.01 -20.25
C GLU A 287 17.19 -6.37 -20.31
N ARG A 288 15.86 -6.38 -20.11
CA ARG A 288 15.07 -7.61 -20.09
C ARG A 288 13.78 -7.44 -20.88
N ILE A 289 13.50 -8.40 -21.75
CA ILE A 289 12.21 -8.57 -22.44
C ILE A 289 11.83 -10.04 -22.32
N THR A 290 10.81 -10.36 -21.53
CA THR A 290 10.40 -11.74 -21.26
C THR A 290 8.90 -11.92 -21.48
N PRO A 291 8.45 -12.94 -22.22
CA PRO A 291 7.03 -13.27 -22.28
C PRO A 291 6.47 -13.57 -20.88
N ALA A 292 5.32 -12.98 -20.54
CA ALA A 292 4.59 -13.23 -19.30
C ALA A 292 3.32 -14.04 -19.57
N ILE A 293 2.56 -14.41 -18.52
CA ILE A 293 1.33 -15.20 -18.66
C ILE A 293 0.32 -14.47 -19.57
N GLY A 294 -0.18 -15.17 -20.60
CA GLY A 294 -1.14 -14.64 -21.58
C GLY A 294 -0.46 -13.92 -22.75
N THR A 295 -1.04 -12.80 -23.21
CA THR A 295 -0.49 -11.96 -24.30
C THR A 295 0.35 -10.78 -23.78
N LYS A 296 0.93 -10.93 -22.59
CA LYS A 296 1.68 -9.88 -21.90
C LYS A 296 3.19 -10.12 -22.04
N THR A 297 3.95 -9.04 -22.11
CA THR A 297 5.41 -9.06 -22.11
C THR A 297 5.92 -8.20 -20.97
N ASP A 298 6.76 -8.79 -20.12
CA ASP A 298 7.47 -8.13 -19.04
C ASP A 298 8.74 -7.48 -19.60
N VAL A 299 8.92 -6.20 -19.31
CA VAL A 299 10.06 -5.42 -19.81
C VAL A 299 10.63 -4.57 -18.68
N SER A 300 11.96 -4.54 -18.57
CA SER A 300 12.65 -3.67 -17.61
C SER A 300 13.97 -3.15 -18.15
N GLY A 301 14.44 -2.05 -17.55
CA GLY A 301 15.72 -1.45 -17.88
C GLY A 301 16.02 -0.22 -17.05
N TRP A 302 16.86 0.65 -17.60
CA TRP A 302 17.11 1.98 -17.06
C TRP A 302 17.09 3.04 -18.16
N ALA A 303 16.85 4.29 -17.77
CA ALA A 303 16.83 5.41 -18.70
C ALA A 303 17.24 6.73 -18.04
N PHE A 304 17.91 7.59 -18.81
CA PHE A 304 18.41 8.88 -18.39
C PHE A 304 18.39 9.87 -19.55
N VAL A 305 17.81 11.06 -19.35
CA VAL A 305 17.74 12.10 -20.39
C VAL A 305 18.99 12.97 -20.30
N GLU A 306 19.97 12.70 -21.16
CA GLU A 306 21.27 13.39 -21.13
C GLU A 306 21.15 14.92 -21.29
N SER A 307 20.27 15.39 -22.18
CA SER A 307 20.09 16.82 -22.44
C SER A 307 19.59 17.60 -21.23
N ALA A 308 18.74 16.97 -20.40
CA ALA A 308 18.17 17.56 -19.20
C ALA A 308 18.91 17.15 -17.91
N ARG A 309 19.87 16.22 -18.02
CA ARG A 309 20.63 15.63 -16.90
C ARG A 309 19.74 15.11 -15.76
N LYS A 310 18.57 14.56 -16.09
CA LYS A 310 17.60 13.99 -15.14
C LYS A 310 17.12 12.61 -15.60
N PRO A 311 16.58 11.77 -14.69
CA PRO A 311 15.75 10.65 -15.08
C PRO A 311 14.58 11.12 -15.95
N PRO A 312 14.12 10.32 -16.93
CA PRO A 312 12.94 10.68 -17.70
C PRO A 312 11.68 10.63 -16.83
N ASP A 313 10.71 11.46 -17.19
CA ASP A 313 9.43 11.53 -16.49
C ASP A 313 8.56 10.29 -16.79
N ALA A 314 8.79 9.64 -17.94
CA ALA A 314 8.14 8.39 -18.30
C ALA A 314 8.91 7.58 -19.36
N ILE A 315 8.49 6.33 -19.54
CA ILE A 315 8.96 5.39 -20.54
C ILE A 315 7.77 4.96 -21.39
N PHE A 316 7.85 5.08 -22.70
CA PHE A 316 6.81 4.59 -23.61
C PHE A 316 7.24 3.30 -24.29
N ALA A 317 6.33 2.34 -24.39
CA ALA A 317 6.42 1.21 -25.30
C ALA A 317 5.52 1.46 -26.51
N THR A 318 6.05 1.26 -27.73
CA THR A 318 5.34 1.51 -28.98
C THR A 318 5.49 0.40 -30.00
N THR A 319 4.64 0.40 -31.03
CA THR A 319 4.79 -0.46 -32.22
C THR A 319 5.50 0.26 -33.37
N GLY A 320 6.63 -0.27 -33.84
CA GLY A 320 7.23 0.06 -35.14
C GLY A 320 8.01 1.39 -35.23
N GLU A 321 8.60 1.63 -36.42
CA GLU A 321 9.42 2.80 -36.79
C GLU A 321 8.62 3.81 -37.62
N GLY A 322 7.49 4.26 -37.08
CA GLY A 322 6.69 5.33 -37.69
C GLY A 322 7.13 6.71 -37.19
N LEU A 323 6.86 7.76 -37.97
CA LEU A 323 7.02 9.16 -37.53
C LEU A 323 6.15 9.52 -36.31
N ARG A 324 5.12 8.70 -36.03
CA ARG A 324 4.17 8.84 -34.91
C ARG A 324 3.76 7.47 -34.39
N PRO A 325 4.63 6.79 -33.64
CA PRO A 325 4.37 5.43 -33.20
C PRO A 325 3.22 5.40 -32.16
N GLY A 326 2.36 4.38 -32.22
CA GLY A 326 1.26 4.23 -31.26
C GLY A 326 1.78 3.80 -29.89
N ILE A 327 1.36 4.50 -28.82
CA ILE A 327 1.75 4.15 -27.44
C ILE A 327 0.91 2.95 -26.99
N LEU A 328 1.58 1.83 -26.73
CA LEU A 328 0.96 0.60 -26.22
C LEU A 328 0.92 0.57 -24.70
N ALA A 329 1.96 1.12 -24.06
CA ALA A 329 2.08 1.16 -22.63
C ALA A 329 3.06 2.28 -22.21
N THR A 330 2.94 2.70 -20.96
CA THR A 330 3.81 3.69 -20.31
C THR A 330 4.29 3.16 -18.98
N ALA A 331 5.52 3.44 -18.56
CA ALA A 331 6.02 3.29 -17.18
C ALA A 331 6.58 4.63 -16.69
N VAL A 332 6.74 4.82 -15.39
CA VAL A 332 7.60 5.87 -14.83
C VAL A 332 8.96 5.31 -14.47
N VAL A 333 9.85 6.18 -14.01
CA VAL A 333 11.20 5.81 -13.59
C VAL A 333 11.33 6.11 -12.10
N GLY A 334 11.97 5.22 -11.34
CA GLY A 334 12.08 5.44 -9.90
C GLY A 334 12.84 4.36 -9.13
N SER A 335 13.03 3.18 -9.69
CA SER A 335 13.75 2.11 -8.99
C SER A 335 15.24 2.41 -8.90
N SER A 336 15.84 1.95 -7.81
CA SER A 336 17.23 2.24 -7.46
C SER A 336 18.19 1.50 -8.40
N ARG A 337 19.12 2.24 -9.01
CA ARG A 337 20.19 1.77 -9.89
C ARG A 337 21.55 2.31 -9.46
N PRO A 338 22.12 1.82 -8.34
CA PRO A 338 23.45 2.25 -7.88
C PRO A 338 24.56 1.94 -8.88
N ASP A 339 24.40 0.86 -9.65
CA ASP A 339 25.28 0.44 -10.73
C ASP A 339 25.33 1.47 -11.87
N VAL A 340 24.17 2.00 -12.29
CA VAL A 340 24.10 3.05 -13.33
C VAL A 340 24.67 4.37 -12.80
N ALA A 341 24.44 4.69 -11.51
CA ALA A 341 24.97 5.89 -10.87
C ALA A 341 26.50 5.94 -10.79
N GLN A 342 27.18 4.79 -10.81
CA GLN A 342 28.65 4.75 -10.85
C GLN A 342 29.21 5.26 -12.18
N VAL A 343 28.47 5.07 -13.28
CA VAL A 343 28.90 5.45 -14.63
C VAL A 343 28.38 6.83 -15.02
N HIS A 344 27.12 7.14 -14.70
CA HIS A 344 26.43 8.34 -15.14
C HIS A 344 26.26 9.41 -14.05
N GLY A 345 26.81 9.17 -12.85
CA GLY A 345 26.74 10.07 -11.70
C GLY A 345 25.50 9.87 -10.84
N GLN A 346 25.45 10.57 -9.69
CA GLN A 346 24.41 10.35 -8.66
C GLN A 346 22.98 10.66 -9.13
N SER A 347 22.82 11.54 -10.13
CA SER A 347 21.51 11.82 -10.73
C SER A 347 20.91 10.61 -11.47
N ALA A 348 21.74 9.61 -11.80
CA ALA A 348 21.28 8.38 -12.42
C ALA A 348 20.89 7.27 -11.40
N ARG A 349 20.90 7.57 -10.10
CA ARG A 349 20.66 6.58 -9.04
C ARG A 349 19.23 6.04 -9.00
N THR A 350 18.25 6.78 -9.50
CA THR A 350 16.83 6.36 -9.54
C THR A 350 16.34 6.36 -10.98
N THR A 351 17.01 5.59 -11.83
CA THR A 351 16.77 5.53 -13.28
C THR A 351 16.16 4.21 -13.75
N GLY A 352 15.88 3.29 -12.82
CA GLY A 352 15.25 2.02 -13.16
C GLY A 352 13.78 2.20 -13.53
N TRP A 353 13.32 1.44 -14.52
CA TRP A 353 11.91 1.31 -14.88
C TRP A 353 11.50 -0.15 -15.20
N HIS A 354 10.21 -0.44 -15.02
CA HIS A 354 9.58 -1.71 -15.36
C HIS A 354 8.18 -1.49 -15.95
N LEU A 355 7.80 -2.33 -16.91
CA LEU A 355 6.59 -2.19 -17.69
C LEU A 355 6.03 -3.55 -18.12
N MET A 356 4.75 -3.79 -17.84
CA MET A 356 3.99 -4.84 -18.52
C MET A 356 3.31 -4.31 -19.77
N VAL A 357 3.65 -4.86 -20.94
CA VAL A 357 3.03 -4.52 -22.22
C VAL A 357 2.02 -5.61 -22.59
N SER A 358 0.75 -5.23 -22.83
CA SER A 358 -0.27 -6.15 -23.35
C SER A 358 -0.57 -5.81 -24.80
N ALA A 359 -0.02 -6.58 -25.74
CA ALA A 359 -0.17 -6.30 -27.16
C ALA A 359 -0.62 -7.57 -27.91
N ARG A 360 -1.93 -7.79 -27.97
CA ARG A 360 -2.51 -8.91 -28.74
C ARG A 360 -2.09 -8.79 -30.20
N GLY A 361 -1.41 -9.81 -30.73
CA GLY A 361 -1.00 -9.87 -32.13
C GLY A 361 0.23 -9.04 -32.50
N VAL A 362 0.92 -8.45 -31.52
CA VAL A 362 2.19 -7.74 -31.76
C VAL A 362 3.36 -8.64 -31.35
N ASP A 363 4.29 -8.83 -32.27
CA ASP A 363 5.55 -9.53 -32.00
C ASP A 363 6.37 -8.71 -30.98
N PRO A 364 6.75 -9.26 -29.81
CA PRO A 364 7.55 -8.57 -28.82
C PRO A 364 8.86 -7.99 -29.38
N ARG A 365 9.44 -8.58 -30.43
CA ARG A 365 10.66 -8.08 -31.10
C ARG A 365 10.44 -6.78 -31.85
N LYS A 366 9.18 -6.44 -32.17
CA LYS A 366 8.78 -5.20 -32.85
C LYS A 366 8.45 -4.07 -31.87
N LEU A 367 8.55 -4.32 -30.57
CA LEU A 367 8.43 -3.29 -29.56
C LEU A 367 9.64 -2.34 -29.63
N ARG A 368 9.36 -1.07 -29.41
CA ARG A 368 10.36 -0.01 -29.25
C ARG A 368 10.05 0.75 -27.97
N PHE A 369 11.11 1.24 -27.32
CA PHE A 369 11.02 1.88 -26.02
C PHE A 369 11.65 3.27 -26.05
N TRP A 370 11.06 4.20 -25.31
CA TRP A 370 11.40 5.62 -25.38
C TRP A 370 11.42 6.26 -24.01
N ALA A 371 12.45 7.06 -23.72
CA ALA A 371 12.52 7.93 -22.55
C ALA A 371 11.84 9.27 -22.86
N PHE A 372 10.84 9.65 -22.09
CA PHE A 372 10.06 10.87 -22.28
C PHE A 372 10.46 11.96 -21.28
N ASP A 373 10.76 13.14 -21.80
CA ASP A 373 10.93 14.37 -21.05
C ASP A 373 9.67 15.23 -21.20
N MET A 374 8.97 15.43 -20.08
CA MET A 374 7.73 16.18 -20.03
C MET A 374 7.93 17.68 -20.28
N ASP A 375 9.07 18.23 -19.86
CA ASP A 375 9.37 19.66 -19.99
C ASP A 375 9.62 20.02 -21.46
N ALA A 376 10.37 19.16 -22.15
CA ALA A 376 10.65 19.28 -23.58
C ALA A 376 9.54 18.72 -24.48
N ARG A 377 8.58 17.98 -23.91
CA ARG A 377 7.58 17.17 -24.63
C ARG A 377 8.21 16.27 -25.70
N ARG A 378 9.36 15.69 -25.39
CA ARG A 378 10.20 14.96 -26.33
C ARG A 378 10.52 13.56 -25.84
N ALA A 379 10.43 12.58 -26.75
CA ALA A 379 10.75 11.18 -26.50
C ALA A 379 12.04 10.77 -27.22
N TYR A 380 12.95 10.13 -26.49
CA TYR A 380 14.27 9.70 -26.95
C TYR A 380 14.34 8.16 -27.00
N PRO A 381 14.91 7.56 -28.06
CA PRO A 381 14.94 6.12 -28.21
C PRO A 381 15.88 5.46 -27.18
N LEU A 382 15.45 4.33 -26.61
CA LEU A 382 16.27 3.49 -25.74
C LEU A 382 16.97 2.39 -26.55
N CYS A 383 18.19 2.04 -26.14
CA CYS A 383 18.92 0.93 -26.73
C CYS A 383 18.32 -0.40 -26.27
N SER A 384 18.27 -1.40 -27.14
CA SER A 384 17.95 -2.78 -26.72
C SER A 384 19.25 -3.57 -26.57
N ALA A 385 19.53 -4.06 -25.36
CA ALA A 385 20.60 -5.05 -25.15
C ALA A 385 20.13 -6.47 -25.49
N VAL A 386 18.83 -6.65 -25.76
CA VAL A 386 18.22 -7.92 -26.13
C VAL A 386 18.13 -8.00 -27.67
N PRO A 387 18.61 -9.11 -28.29
CA PRO A 387 18.66 -9.28 -29.74
C PRO A 387 17.30 -9.51 -30.42
#